data_AF-A0A2N6NPN7-F1
#
_entry.id   AF-A0A2N6NPN7-F1
#
_cell.length_a   1.000
_cell.length_b   1.000
_cell.length_c   1.000
_cell.angle_alpha   90.00
_cell.angle_beta   90.00
_cell.angle_gamma   90.00
#
_symmetry.space_group_name_H-M   'P 1'
#
loop_
_entity.id
_entity.type
_entity.pdbx_description
1 polymer ?
#
loop_
_entity_poly.entity_id
_entity_poly.type
_entity_poly.pdbx_seq_one_letter_code
_entity_poly.pdbx_strand_id
1 'polypeptide(L)'
;MANITLTWMMDQMASVGVEFFAPSVLRMISQQRQQYEIKAEQVAARTRKAPPQWAVGTIFDANAPVRPWSMGALQKPRSAIDWITGKTARTPGQYRRIDPATGDSRHGPFLLDTNERIHSSARVRLACRGLGINDDGDWTAPTLAAWRLRRTTTRFADPVPRDPLWDPANHEKVPAAAATAAEEWGRKPNEEEGERWIWEYAGPEEQAPTEKRQRVLVEEPLGPYERFLLNQVGGTPNVYVFAEGGDMCDRASRNEGREQDSETETDMPAAK
;
A
#
# COMPACT_ATOMS: atom_id res chain seq x y z
N MET A 1 1.07 -2.00 8.81
CA MET A 1 -0.02 -1.72 7.87
C MET A 1 -1.24 -1.09 8.52
N ALA A 2 -1.69 -1.56 9.70
CA ALA A 2 -2.87 -1.03 10.38
C ALA A 2 -2.89 0.51 10.53
N ASN A 3 -1.77 1.14 10.91
CA ASN A 3 -1.73 2.59 11.10
C ASN A 3 -1.97 3.38 9.81
N ILE A 4 -1.53 2.88 8.65
CA ILE A 4 -1.74 3.53 7.36
C ILE A 4 -3.21 3.49 7.02
N THR A 5 -3.83 2.31 7.16
CA THR A 5 -5.27 2.14 6.95
C THR A 5 -6.07 3.02 7.91
N LEU A 6 -5.66 3.13 9.17
CA LEU A 6 -6.30 4.01 10.14
C LEU A 6 -6.21 5.48 9.71
N THR A 7 -5.02 5.98 9.36
CA THR A 7 -4.87 7.39 8.95
C THR A 7 -5.56 7.70 7.65
N TRP A 8 -5.58 6.75 6.71
CA TRP A 8 -6.38 6.85 5.49
C TRP A 8 -7.88 6.97 5.82
N MET A 9 -8.41 6.14 6.75
CA MET A 9 -9.80 6.27 7.21
C MET A 9 -10.07 7.60 7.94
N MET A 10 -9.10 8.08 8.73
CA MET A 10 -9.20 9.39 9.39
C MET A 10 -9.31 10.50 8.35
N ASP A 11 -8.54 10.44 7.26
CA ASP A 11 -8.64 11.39 6.17
C ASP A 11 -10.03 11.35 5.49
N GLN A 12 -10.58 10.16 5.23
CA GLN A 12 -11.93 10.05 4.69
C GLN A 12 -13.00 10.64 5.64
N MET A 13 -12.88 10.42 6.95
CA MET A 13 -13.82 10.97 7.93
C MET A 13 -13.64 12.48 8.14
N ALA A 14 -12.40 12.98 8.10
CA ALA A 14 -12.10 14.41 8.20
C ALA A 14 -12.65 15.18 7.00
N SER A 15 -12.71 14.56 5.82
CA SER A 15 -13.36 15.16 4.63
C SER A 15 -14.85 15.49 4.84
N VAL A 16 -15.51 14.84 5.80
CA VAL A 16 -16.92 15.08 6.18
C VAL A 16 -17.08 15.77 7.54
N GLY A 17 -15.99 16.36 8.07
CA GLY A 17 -16.03 17.18 9.28
C GLY A 17 -15.78 16.44 10.61
N VAL A 18 -15.27 15.20 10.58
CA VAL A 18 -14.86 14.51 11.80
C VAL A 18 -13.44 14.91 12.20
N GLU A 19 -13.29 15.46 13.39
CA GLU A 19 -11.99 15.86 13.93
C GLU A 19 -11.34 14.74 14.75
N PHE A 20 -10.00 14.66 14.70
CA PHE A 20 -9.23 13.69 15.47
C PHE A 20 -8.24 14.35 16.44
N PHE A 21 -8.12 13.79 17.63
CA PHE A 21 -7.19 14.27 18.64
C PHE A 21 -5.76 13.77 18.35
N ALA A 22 -4.92 14.64 17.77
CA ALA A 22 -3.55 14.32 17.36
C ALA A 22 -2.67 13.62 18.44
N PRO A 23 -2.74 13.98 19.74
CA PRO A 23 -1.97 13.26 20.76
C PRO A 23 -2.30 11.77 20.89
N SER A 24 -3.51 11.35 20.53
CA SER A 24 -3.87 9.92 20.49
C SER A 24 -3.11 9.18 19.38
N VAL A 25 -2.91 9.81 18.22
CA VAL A 25 -2.11 9.25 17.11
C VAL A 25 -0.64 9.12 17.52
N LEU A 26 -0.09 10.15 18.17
CA LEU A 26 1.29 10.11 18.68
C LEU A 26 1.49 9.02 19.73
N ARG A 27 0.52 8.84 20.64
CA ARG A 27 0.55 7.74 21.62
C ARG A 27 0.49 6.36 20.96
N MET A 28 -0.31 6.20 19.91
CA MET A 28 -0.33 4.96 19.14
C MET A 28 1.03 4.68 18.48
N ILE A 29 1.67 5.71 17.90
CA ILE A 29 2.99 5.59 17.27
C ILE A 29 4.05 5.19 18.32
N SER A 30 4.06 5.82 19.49
CA SER A 30 5.04 5.51 20.54
C SER A 30 4.88 4.07 21.06
N GLN A 31 3.66 3.63 21.30
CA GLN A 31 3.36 2.25 21.70
C GLN A 31 3.82 1.25 20.62
N GLN A 32 3.59 1.55 19.34
CA GLN A 32 4.05 0.68 18.26
C GLN A 32 5.58 0.56 18.21
N ARG A 33 6.31 1.68 18.38
CA ARG A 33 7.78 1.66 18.40
C ARG A 33 8.31 0.78 19.53
N GLN A 34 7.78 0.99 20.73
CA GLN A 34 8.13 0.19 21.91
C GLN A 34 7.86 -1.31 21.68
N GLN A 35 6.75 -1.66 21.01
CA GLN A 35 6.46 -3.05 20.66
C GLN A 35 7.50 -3.66 19.71
N TYR A 36 8.00 -2.90 18.73
CA TYR A 36 9.07 -3.38 17.83
C TYR A 36 10.37 -3.62 18.57
N GLU A 37 10.77 -2.70 19.46
CA GLU A 37 11.97 -2.81 20.29
C GLU A 37 11.91 -4.03 21.19
N ILE A 38 10.83 -4.16 21.99
CA ILE A 38 10.62 -5.31 22.88
C ILE A 38 10.64 -6.62 22.09
N LYS A 39 9.99 -6.67 20.93
CA LYS A 39 9.95 -7.89 20.10
C LYS A 39 11.35 -8.22 19.57
N ALA A 40 12.14 -7.24 19.17
CA ALA A 40 13.50 -7.45 18.69
C ALA A 40 14.41 -8.00 19.80
N GLU A 41 14.32 -7.44 21.02
CA GLU A 41 15.04 -7.94 22.20
C GLU A 41 14.65 -9.39 22.52
N GLN A 42 13.35 -9.71 22.51
CA GLN A 42 12.88 -11.07 22.74
C GLN A 42 13.38 -12.06 21.69
N VAL A 43 13.43 -11.66 20.42
CA VAL A 43 13.97 -12.50 19.34
C VAL A 43 15.47 -12.70 19.54
N ALA A 44 16.23 -11.63 19.80
CA ALA A 44 17.67 -11.71 20.05
C ALA A 44 18.02 -12.60 21.27
N ALA A 45 17.17 -12.59 22.31
CA ALA A 45 17.34 -13.46 23.47
C ALA A 45 17.04 -14.94 23.18
N ARG A 46 16.12 -15.24 22.25
CA ARG A 46 15.65 -16.61 21.95
C ARG A 46 16.40 -17.29 20.81
N THR A 47 16.95 -16.52 19.87
CA THR A 47 17.63 -17.05 18.70
C THR A 47 18.95 -16.32 18.43
N ARG A 48 19.95 -17.07 17.97
CA ARG A 48 21.22 -16.52 17.48
C ARG A 48 21.16 -16.11 16.00
N LYS A 49 20.04 -16.37 15.31
CA LYS A 49 19.86 -15.99 13.90
C LYS A 49 19.52 -14.51 13.80
N ALA A 50 20.13 -13.82 12.84
CA ALA A 50 19.76 -12.47 12.49
C ALA A 50 18.28 -12.42 12.06
N PRO A 51 17.53 -11.36 12.44
CA PRO A 51 16.16 -11.18 11.98
C PRO A 51 16.13 -11.05 10.45
N PRO A 52 15.05 -11.53 9.78
CA PRO A 52 14.91 -11.36 8.35
C PRO A 52 14.87 -9.88 8.00
N GLN A 53 15.59 -9.53 6.95
CA GLN A 53 15.65 -8.17 6.44
C GLN A 53 14.29 -7.79 5.87
N TRP A 54 13.59 -6.85 6.51
CA TRP A 54 12.19 -6.54 6.15
C TRP A 54 12.04 -5.52 5.02
N ALA A 55 13.15 -5.00 4.50
CA ALA A 55 13.24 -4.09 3.35
C ALA A 55 14.64 -4.19 2.73
N VAL A 56 14.90 -3.49 1.62
CA VAL A 56 16.24 -3.28 1.06
C VAL A 56 17.24 -2.75 2.09
N GLY A 57 18.54 -3.08 1.91
CA GLY A 57 19.57 -2.87 2.95
C GLY A 57 19.65 -1.44 3.45
N THR A 58 19.64 -0.48 2.51
CA THR A 58 19.66 0.96 2.81
C THR A 58 18.55 1.42 3.76
N ILE A 59 17.35 0.83 3.64
CA ILE A 59 16.22 1.14 4.52
C ILE A 59 16.28 0.31 5.79
N PHE A 60 16.61 -0.97 5.70
CA PHE A 60 16.64 -1.86 6.85
C PHE A 60 17.73 -1.44 7.86
N ASP A 61 18.96 -1.26 7.41
CA ASP A 61 20.13 -1.03 8.27
C ASP A 61 19.98 0.24 9.11
N ALA A 62 19.33 1.27 8.56
CA ALA A 62 19.17 2.56 9.21
C ALA A 62 17.93 2.68 10.11
N ASN A 63 16.96 1.75 10.01
CA ASN A 63 15.68 1.83 10.72
C ASN A 63 15.40 0.66 11.65
N ALA A 64 16.06 -0.49 11.45
CA ALA A 64 15.86 -1.65 12.31
C ALA A 64 16.13 -1.29 13.79
N PRO A 65 15.31 -1.76 14.74
CA PRO A 65 14.24 -2.76 14.58
C PRO A 65 12.87 -2.18 14.18
N VAL A 66 12.70 -0.87 14.17
CA VAL A 66 11.43 -0.19 13.94
C VAL A 66 11.12 -0.13 12.45
N ARG A 67 9.95 -0.64 12.05
CA ARG A 67 9.56 -0.61 10.64
C ARG A 67 8.93 0.75 10.28
N PRO A 68 9.46 1.45 9.28
CA PRO A 68 8.91 2.71 8.82
C PRO A 68 7.58 2.55 8.09
N TRP A 69 7.03 3.67 7.63
CA TRP A 69 5.79 3.76 6.87
C TRP A 69 5.78 2.76 5.70
N SER A 70 4.62 2.18 5.43
CA SER A 70 4.43 1.07 4.48
C SER A 70 5.20 -0.23 4.77
N MET A 71 6.14 -0.33 5.73
CA MET A 71 6.94 -1.54 5.98
C MET A 71 6.43 -2.45 7.11
N GLY A 72 5.40 -2.06 7.85
CA GLY A 72 4.89 -2.86 8.97
C GLY A 72 4.38 -4.26 8.54
N ALA A 73 4.52 -5.28 9.40
CA ALA A 73 4.21 -6.66 9.01
C ALA A 73 2.77 -6.86 8.49
N LEU A 74 2.62 -7.66 7.43
CA LEU A 74 1.34 -8.18 6.97
C LEU A 74 1.06 -9.46 7.76
N GLN A 75 -0.13 -9.60 8.36
CA GLN A 75 -0.45 -10.78 9.17
C GLN A 75 -1.58 -11.56 8.51
N LYS A 76 -1.44 -12.89 8.44
CA LYS A 76 -2.55 -13.77 8.07
C LYS A 76 -3.58 -13.78 9.22
N PRO A 77 -4.89 -13.80 8.94
CA PRO A 77 -5.88 -14.06 9.97
C PRO A 77 -5.55 -15.36 10.72
N ARG A 78 -5.74 -15.34 12.05
CA ARG A 78 -5.41 -16.45 12.94
C ARG A 78 -6.47 -17.55 12.93
N SER A 79 -7.72 -17.22 12.57
CA SER A 79 -8.85 -18.13 12.69
C SER A 79 -9.17 -18.82 11.37
N ALA A 80 -9.47 -20.12 11.44
CA ALA A 80 -10.05 -20.87 10.33
C ALA A 80 -11.48 -20.40 9.99
N ILE A 81 -12.18 -19.74 10.93
CA ILE A 81 -13.52 -19.18 10.68
C ILE A 81 -13.43 -17.96 9.75
N ASP A 82 -12.40 -17.12 9.91
CA ASP A 82 -12.11 -16.01 8.98
C ASP A 82 -11.67 -16.49 7.59
N TRP A 83 -11.27 -17.77 7.47
CA TRP A 83 -11.01 -18.41 6.18
C TRP A 83 -12.30 -18.89 5.50
N ILE A 84 -13.32 -19.29 6.27
CA ILE A 84 -14.63 -19.76 5.78
C ILE A 84 -15.48 -18.61 5.23
N THR A 85 -15.27 -17.36 5.67
CA THR A 85 -16.03 -16.18 5.20
C THR A 85 -15.72 -15.74 3.77
N GLY A 86 -14.88 -16.50 3.04
CA GLY A 86 -14.56 -16.27 1.65
C GLY A 86 -13.36 -15.36 1.45
N LYS A 87 -12.42 -15.79 0.61
CA LYS A 87 -11.31 -14.95 0.15
C LYS A 87 -11.62 -14.46 -1.26
N THR A 88 -12.02 -13.19 -1.37
CA THR A 88 -12.08 -12.54 -2.68
C THR A 88 -10.82 -11.69 -2.86
N ALA A 89 -9.93 -12.13 -3.76
CA ALA A 89 -8.85 -11.27 -4.22
C ALA A 89 -9.44 -10.07 -4.95
N ARG A 90 -9.02 -8.87 -4.57
CA ARG A 90 -9.46 -7.63 -5.20
C ARG A 90 -8.83 -7.54 -6.60
N THR A 91 -9.60 -7.11 -7.58
CA THR A 91 -9.16 -6.95 -8.99
C THR A 91 -9.41 -5.50 -9.42
N PRO A 92 -8.60 -4.55 -8.92
CA PRO A 92 -8.82 -3.12 -9.17
C PRO A 92 -8.89 -2.82 -10.66
N GLY A 93 -9.84 -1.99 -11.08
CA GLY A 93 -10.07 -1.64 -12.48
C GLY A 93 -10.66 -2.76 -13.36
N GLN A 94 -10.77 -3.99 -12.85
CA GLN A 94 -11.23 -5.17 -13.62
C GLN A 94 -12.50 -5.82 -13.07
N TYR A 95 -13.21 -5.14 -12.16
CA TYR A 95 -14.49 -5.64 -11.65
C TYR A 95 -15.53 -5.74 -12.75
N ARG A 96 -16.34 -6.80 -12.70
CA ARG A 96 -17.42 -7.06 -13.65
C ARG A 96 -18.75 -7.18 -12.92
N ARG A 97 -19.83 -6.84 -13.62
CA ARG A 97 -21.19 -7.03 -13.11
C ARG A 97 -21.44 -8.52 -12.85
N ILE A 98 -21.95 -8.81 -11.66
CA ILE A 98 -22.39 -10.16 -11.29
C ILE A 98 -23.74 -10.44 -11.96
N ASP A 99 -23.86 -11.59 -12.61
CA ASP A 99 -25.15 -12.10 -13.08
C ASP A 99 -26.03 -12.48 -11.88
N PRO A 100 -27.22 -11.87 -11.72
CA PRO A 100 -28.08 -12.14 -10.57
C PRO A 100 -28.65 -13.56 -10.52
N ALA A 101 -28.74 -14.26 -11.65
CA ALA A 101 -29.28 -15.62 -11.71
C ALA A 101 -28.21 -16.68 -11.39
N THR A 102 -26.97 -16.46 -11.83
CA THR A 102 -25.89 -17.45 -11.71
C THR A 102 -24.84 -17.09 -10.66
N GLY A 103 -24.77 -15.83 -10.24
CA GLY A 103 -23.72 -15.32 -9.36
C GLY A 103 -22.35 -15.17 -10.05
N ASP A 104 -22.25 -15.42 -11.35
CA ASP A 104 -21.00 -15.36 -12.10
C ASP A 104 -20.73 -13.94 -12.61
N SER A 105 -19.49 -13.47 -12.50
CA SER A 105 -19.05 -12.17 -13.02
C SER A 105 -18.14 -12.27 -14.25
N ARG A 106 -17.69 -13.48 -14.64
CA ARG A 106 -16.69 -13.68 -15.71
C ARG A 106 -17.13 -13.16 -17.07
N HIS A 107 -18.43 -13.26 -17.37
CA HIS A 107 -19.02 -12.87 -18.65
C HIS A 107 -19.75 -11.52 -18.58
N GLY A 108 -19.82 -10.90 -17.41
CA GLY A 108 -20.44 -9.60 -17.24
C GLY A 108 -19.63 -8.47 -17.87
N PRO A 109 -20.28 -7.35 -18.25
CA PRO A 109 -19.57 -6.13 -18.61
C PRO A 109 -18.75 -5.62 -17.42
N PHE A 110 -17.65 -4.92 -17.70
CA PHE A 110 -16.89 -4.23 -16.67
C PHE A 110 -17.75 -3.19 -15.97
N LEU A 111 -17.52 -3.02 -14.67
CA LEU A 111 -18.08 -1.90 -13.91
C LEU A 111 -17.42 -0.62 -14.38
N LEU A 112 -18.21 0.44 -14.56
CA LEU A 112 -17.74 1.76 -14.99
C LEU A 112 -17.68 2.71 -13.80
N ASP A 113 -16.86 3.74 -13.91
CA ASP A 113 -16.80 4.86 -12.95
C ASP A 113 -16.65 4.41 -11.48
N THR A 114 -15.86 3.35 -11.26
CA THR A 114 -15.63 2.76 -9.92
C THR A 114 -14.85 3.68 -8.98
N ASN A 115 -14.28 4.78 -9.48
CA ASN A 115 -13.47 5.76 -8.73
C ASN A 115 -12.34 5.12 -7.93
N GLU A 116 -11.80 4.01 -8.43
CA GLU A 116 -10.73 3.27 -7.78
C GLU A 116 -9.39 3.99 -7.92
N ARG A 117 -8.62 4.00 -6.83
CA ARG A 117 -7.26 4.51 -6.78
C ARG A 117 -6.38 3.52 -6.04
N ILE A 118 -5.10 3.51 -6.40
CA ILE A 118 -4.12 2.68 -5.71
C ILE A 118 -3.42 3.53 -4.67
N HIS A 119 -3.40 3.07 -3.43
CA HIS A 119 -2.73 3.79 -2.36
C HIS A 119 -1.20 3.73 -2.52
N SER A 120 -0.51 4.87 -2.32
CA SER A 120 0.95 5.01 -2.51
C SER A 120 1.79 4.04 -1.68
N SER A 121 1.24 3.51 -0.58
CA SER A 121 1.89 2.46 0.22
C SER A 121 2.23 1.21 -0.61
N ALA A 122 1.43 0.86 -1.62
CA ALA A 122 1.72 -0.27 -2.50
C ALA A 122 3.04 -0.05 -3.26
N ARG A 123 3.18 1.09 -3.92
CA ARG A 123 4.42 1.48 -4.61
C ARG A 123 5.61 1.50 -3.66
N VAL A 124 5.48 2.16 -2.50
CA VAL A 124 6.56 2.24 -1.51
C VAL A 124 7.00 0.84 -1.04
N ARG A 125 6.05 -0.07 -0.82
CA ARG A 125 6.36 -1.45 -0.42
C ARG A 125 7.11 -2.22 -1.50
N LEU A 126 6.68 -2.11 -2.76
CA LEU A 126 7.39 -2.71 -3.88
C LEU A 126 8.80 -2.13 -4.01
N ALA A 127 8.97 -0.82 -3.85
CA ALA A 127 10.26 -0.13 -3.99
C ALA A 127 11.26 -0.58 -2.95
N CYS A 128 10.79 -0.74 -1.72
CA CYS A 128 11.61 -1.13 -0.59
C CYS A 128 11.74 -2.65 -0.46
N ARG A 129 11.18 -3.46 -1.37
CA ARG A 129 11.10 -4.93 -1.24
C ARG A 129 10.55 -5.36 0.13
N GLY A 130 9.49 -4.68 0.58
CA GLY A 130 8.87 -4.98 1.86
C GLY A 130 8.26 -6.39 1.87
N LEU A 131 8.31 -7.06 3.01
CA LEU A 131 7.97 -8.49 3.08
C LEU A 131 6.48 -8.81 2.85
N GLY A 132 6.21 -10.04 2.44
CA GLY A 132 4.87 -10.57 2.23
C GLY A 132 4.10 -10.89 3.51
N ILE A 133 3.10 -11.76 3.36
CA ILE A 133 2.25 -12.20 4.47
C ILE A 133 3.11 -12.96 5.49
N ASN A 134 2.95 -12.62 6.77
CA ASN A 134 3.74 -13.18 7.87
C ASN A 134 5.26 -13.01 7.71
N ASP A 135 5.69 -11.95 7.02
CA ASP A 135 7.10 -11.68 6.73
C ASP A 135 7.75 -12.77 5.85
N ASP A 136 6.96 -13.49 5.07
CA ASP A 136 7.43 -14.50 4.12
C ASP A 136 7.66 -13.89 2.73
N GLY A 137 8.90 -14.00 2.25
CA GLY A 137 9.34 -13.48 0.96
C GLY A 137 9.10 -11.99 0.74
N ASP A 138 9.40 -11.52 -0.47
CA ASP A 138 9.07 -10.15 -0.89
C ASP A 138 7.58 -10.06 -1.23
N TRP A 139 6.94 -8.94 -0.91
CA TRP A 139 5.58 -8.69 -1.35
C TRP A 139 5.54 -8.31 -2.84
N THR A 140 4.82 -9.09 -3.64
CA THR A 140 4.76 -8.94 -5.10
C THR A 140 3.52 -8.22 -5.62
N ALA A 141 2.59 -7.82 -4.75
CA ALA A 141 1.32 -7.20 -5.13
C ALA A 141 0.55 -8.00 -6.22
N PRO A 142 0.17 -9.27 -5.98
CA PRO A 142 -0.40 -10.14 -7.01
C PRO A 142 -1.66 -9.58 -7.68
N THR A 143 -2.46 -8.78 -6.95
CA THR A 143 -3.66 -8.10 -7.49
C THR A 143 -3.34 -6.99 -8.49
N LEU A 144 -2.08 -6.56 -8.58
CA LEU A 144 -1.58 -5.56 -9.50
C LEU A 144 -0.67 -6.17 -10.58
N ALA A 145 -0.63 -7.50 -10.73
CA ALA A 145 0.27 -8.16 -11.68
C ALA A 145 0.04 -7.74 -13.14
N ALA A 146 -1.22 -7.43 -13.51
CA ALA A 146 -1.58 -6.91 -14.83
C ALA A 146 -1.40 -5.39 -14.97
N TRP A 147 -0.79 -4.72 -13.99
CA TRP A 147 -0.66 -3.27 -13.93
C TRP A 147 0.80 -2.85 -13.83
N ARG A 148 1.22 -1.91 -14.65
CA ARG A 148 2.56 -1.35 -14.68
C ARG A 148 2.57 0.05 -14.08
N LEU A 149 3.38 0.24 -13.04
CA LEU A 149 3.60 1.54 -12.43
C LEU A 149 4.38 2.45 -13.39
N ARG A 150 3.89 3.69 -13.59
CA ARG A 150 4.54 4.72 -14.42
C ARG A 150 4.38 6.10 -13.84
N ARG A 151 5.29 7.01 -14.21
CA ARG A 151 5.14 8.45 -14.01
C ARG A 151 4.60 9.11 -15.26
N THR A 152 3.72 10.09 -15.09
CA THR A 152 3.19 10.89 -16.19
C THR A 152 2.91 12.31 -15.75
N THR A 153 3.05 13.26 -16.67
CA THR A 153 2.58 14.65 -16.51
C THR A 153 1.13 14.82 -16.94
N THR A 154 0.49 13.77 -17.47
CA THR A 154 -0.89 13.79 -17.92
C THR A 154 -1.83 14.10 -16.77
N ARG A 155 -2.78 15.02 -17.00
CA ARG A 155 -3.85 15.34 -16.05
C ARG A 155 -5.03 14.40 -16.28
N PHE A 156 -5.50 13.79 -15.21
CA PHE A 156 -6.70 12.95 -15.19
C PHE A 156 -7.79 13.70 -14.46
N ALA A 157 -9.03 13.61 -14.93
CA ALA A 157 -10.18 14.09 -14.19
C ALA A 157 -10.35 13.23 -12.94
N ASP A 158 -10.16 13.83 -11.78
CA ASP A 158 -10.18 13.15 -10.49
C ASP A 158 -11.01 13.99 -9.51
N PRO A 159 -12.08 13.44 -8.89
CA PRO A 159 -12.85 14.18 -7.90
C PRO A 159 -12.07 14.42 -6.60
N VAL A 160 -10.99 13.69 -6.34
CA VAL A 160 -10.14 13.91 -5.16
C VAL A 160 -9.05 14.92 -5.51
N PRO A 161 -8.94 16.06 -4.79
CA PRO A 161 -7.88 17.04 -4.99
C PRO A 161 -6.49 16.41 -4.80
N ARG A 162 -5.50 16.92 -5.54
CA ARG A 162 -4.11 16.44 -5.37
C ARG A 162 -3.58 16.71 -3.97
N ASP A 163 -3.79 17.92 -3.46
CA ASP A 163 -3.48 18.27 -2.07
C ASP A 163 -4.78 18.44 -1.26
N PRO A 164 -5.36 17.36 -0.72
CA PRO A 164 -6.53 17.47 0.12
C PRO A 164 -6.18 18.20 1.42
N LEU A 165 -6.87 19.33 1.66
CA LEU A 165 -6.63 20.25 2.78
C LEU A 165 -7.58 20.02 3.97
N TRP A 166 -8.32 18.91 4.01
CA TRP A 166 -9.27 18.65 5.10
C TRP A 166 -8.57 18.32 6.42
N ASP A 167 -9.10 18.86 7.50
CA ASP A 167 -8.35 19.55 8.55
C ASP A 167 -7.26 18.74 9.33
N PRO A 168 -5.97 19.18 9.35
CA PRO A 168 -4.97 18.79 10.35
C PRO A 168 -5.10 19.58 11.67
N ALA A 169 -6.19 20.34 11.79
CA ALA A 169 -6.53 21.47 12.67
C ALA A 169 -5.66 22.73 12.49
N ASN A 170 -4.35 22.57 12.34
CA ASN A 170 -3.37 23.62 12.56
C ASN A 170 -2.11 23.40 11.72
N HIS A 171 -2.20 23.53 10.38
CA HIS A 171 -1.09 23.24 9.45
C HIS A 171 0.23 23.99 9.77
N GLU A 172 0.19 25.06 10.58
CA GLU A 172 1.37 25.82 11.05
C GLU A 172 1.94 25.40 12.43
N LYS A 173 1.21 24.65 13.28
CA LYS A 173 1.56 24.51 14.71
C LYS A 173 2.13 23.15 15.15
N VAL A 174 2.23 22.16 14.27
CA VAL A 174 2.94 20.92 14.62
C VAL A 174 4.43 21.17 14.42
N PRO A 175 5.26 21.20 15.48
CA PRO A 175 6.69 21.28 15.30
C PRO A 175 7.10 20.00 14.59
N ALA A 176 7.58 20.13 13.36
CA ALA A 176 8.36 19.09 12.73
C ALA A 176 9.49 18.76 13.70
N ALA A 177 9.46 17.57 14.29
CA ALA A 177 10.59 17.09 15.07
C ALA A 177 11.82 17.15 14.14
N ALA A 178 12.70 18.11 14.41
CA ALA A 178 13.92 18.42 13.68
C ALA A 178 13.77 18.66 12.15
N ALA A 179 13.12 19.76 11.77
CA ALA A 179 13.22 20.36 10.42
C ALA A 179 14.60 20.99 10.09
N THR A 180 15.69 20.52 10.70
CA THR A 180 17.05 20.92 10.31
C THR A 180 17.57 20.15 9.08
N ALA A 181 16.76 19.25 8.51
CA ALA A 181 17.05 18.48 7.29
C ALA A 181 15.98 18.69 6.20
N ALA A 182 15.32 19.85 6.19
CA ALA A 182 14.22 20.15 5.26
C ALA A 182 14.67 20.35 3.80
N GLU A 183 15.98 20.46 3.54
CA GLU A 183 16.52 20.68 2.18
C GLU A 183 16.71 19.38 1.37
N GLU A 184 16.57 18.20 1.97
CA GLU A 184 16.86 16.90 1.31
C GLU A 184 15.64 15.97 1.22
N TRP A 185 14.43 16.54 1.26
CA TRP A 185 13.24 15.79 0.88
C TRP A 185 13.10 15.94 -0.64
N GLY A 186 13.11 14.83 -1.37
CA GLY A 186 12.69 14.84 -2.78
C GLY A 186 11.26 15.37 -2.93
N ARG A 187 10.64 15.16 -4.09
CA ARG A 187 9.25 15.57 -4.36
C ARG A 187 8.34 15.36 -3.14
N LYS A 188 7.69 16.44 -2.69
CA LYS A 188 6.72 16.38 -1.59
C LYS A 188 5.54 15.49 -2.02
N PRO A 189 4.98 14.66 -1.10
CA PRO A 189 3.72 14.00 -1.39
C PRO A 189 2.71 15.03 -1.90
N ASN A 190 1.97 14.69 -2.96
CA ASN A 190 0.89 15.50 -3.54
C ASN A 190 1.26 16.76 -4.36
N GLU A 191 2.51 16.94 -4.78
CA GLU A 191 2.89 18.11 -5.60
C GLU A 191 1.94 18.36 -6.80
N GLU A 192 1.30 19.55 -6.82
CA GLU A 192 0.27 19.89 -7.79
C GLU A 192 0.79 20.06 -9.22
N GLU A 193 1.94 20.73 -9.38
CA GLU A 193 2.52 21.09 -10.69
C GLU A 193 3.41 20.00 -11.29
N GLY A 194 3.35 18.78 -10.74
CA GLY A 194 4.29 17.73 -11.04
C GLY A 194 3.72 16.49 -11.74
N GLU A 195 4.65 15.59 -12.06
CA GLU A 195 4.38 14.20 -12.47
C GLU A 195 3.52 13.48 -11.41
N ARG A 196 2.62 12.60 -11.83
CA ARG A 196 1.83 11.74 -10.95
C ARG A 196 2.20 10.29 -11.23
N TRP A 197 2.22 9.49 -10.17
CA TRP A 197 2.26 8.03 -10.29
C TRP A 197 0.90 7.50 -10.74
N ILE A 198 0.93 6.64 -11.74
CA ILE A 198 -0.21 5.93 -12.26
C ILE A 198 0.14 4.46 -12.44
N TRP A 199 -0.90 3.64 -12.54
CA TRP A 199 -0.82 2.24 -12.89
C TRP A 199 -1.54 2.04 -14.21
N GLU A 200 -0.78 1.75 -15.26
CA GLU A 200 -1.31 1.47 -16.58
C GLU A 200 -1.51 -0.03 -16.76
N TYR A 201 -2.65 -0.42 -17.30
CA TYR A 201 -2.92 -1.82 -17.60
C TYR A 201 -1.92 -2.34 -18.64
N ALA A 202 -1.27 -3.45 -18.32
CA ALA A 202 -0.27 -4.13 -19.13
C ALA A 202 -0.53 -5.65 -19.26
N GLY A 203 -1.71 -6.11 -18.85
CA GLY A 203 -2.13 -7.51 -18.98
C GLY A 203 -2.69 -7.87 -20.36
N PRO A 204 -3.21 -9.11 -20.52
CA PRO A 204 -3.81 -9.58 -21.76
C PRO A 204 -5.02 -8.75 -22.20
N GLU A 205 -5.15 -8.49 -23.51
CA GLU A 205 -6.21 -7.63 -24.05
C GLU A 205 -7.61 -8.20 -23.78
N GLU A 206 -7.76 -9.52 -23.66
CA GLU A 206 -9.02 -10.20 -23.35
C GLU A 206 -9.53 -9.88 -21.93
N GLN A 207 -8.61 -9.53 -21.03
CA GLN A 207 -8.90 -9.16 -19.65
C GLN A 207 -8.83 -7.65 -19.41
N ALA A 208 -8.52 -6.87 -20.45
CA ALA A 208 -8.42 -5.43 -20.37
C ALA A 208 -9.82 -4.79 -20.21
N PRO A 209 -9.94 -3.74 -19.38
CA PRO A 209 -11.16 -2.93 -19.33
C PRO A 209 -11.54 -2.42 -20.73
N THR A 210 -12.84 -2.51 -21.07
CA THR A 210 -13.35 -2.09 -22.38
C THR A 210 -13.10 -0.61 -22.63
N GLU A 211 -13.26 0.23 -21.61
CA GLU A 211 -12.99 1.67 -21.73
C GLU A 211 -11.52 1.98 -21.48
N LYS A 212 -10.87 2.67 -22.43
CA LYS A 212 -9.46 3.05 -22.33
C LYS A 212 -9.13 3.87 -21.07
N ARG A 213 -10.06 4.71 -20.59
CA ARG A 213 -9.86 5.51 -19.38
C ARG A 213 -9.71 4.66 -18.12
N GLN A 214 -10.30 3.47 -18.08
CA GLN A 214 -10.20 2.53 -16.96
C GLN A 214 -8.92 1.69 -16.99
N ARG A 215 -8.17 1.74 -18.09
CA ARG A 215 -6.83 1.13 -18.20
C ARG A 215 -5.75 1.96 -17.51
N VAL A 216 -6.14 3.01 -16.79
CA VAL A 216 -5.27 3.82 -15.96
C VAL A 216 -5.91 3.95 -14.58
N LEU A 217 -5.18 3.53 -13.55
CA LEU A 217 -5.53 3.77 -12.15
C LEU A 217 -4.57 4.82 -11.59
N VAL A 218 -5.12 5.91 -11.08
CA VAL A 218 -4.31 6.97 -10.48
C VAL A 218 -3.92 6.59 -9.05
N GLU A 219 -2.74 7.01 -8.62
CA GLU A 219 -2.34 6.88 -7.22
C GLU A 219 -3.16 7.83 -6.34
N GLU A 220 -3.69 7.32 -5.22
CA GLU A 220 -4.41 8.12 -4.21
C GLU A 220 -3.46 9.15 -3.59
N PRO A 221 -3.82 10.45 -3.58
CA PRO A 221 -3.06 11.46 -2.87
C PRO A 221 -3.11 11.21 -1.36
N LEU A 222 -2.01 11.46 -0.65
CA LEU A 222 -1.98 11.27 0.79
C LEU A 222 -2.79 12.34 1.51
N GLY A 223 -3.72 11.95 2.37
CA GLY A 223 -4.43 12.93 3.19
C GLY A 223 -3.56 13.57 4.27
N PRO A 224 -4.02 14.62 4.96
CA PRO A 224 -3.27 15.30 6.02
C PRO A 224 -2.86 14.39 7.19
N TYR A 225 -3.71 13.45 7.62
CA TYR A 225 -3.37 12.52 8.70
C TYR A 225 -2.34 11.48 8.24
N GLU A 226 -2.43 11.02 6.99
CA GLU A 226 -1.42 10.16 6.39
C GLU A 226 -0.06 10.84 6.24
N ARG A 227 -0.04 12.10 5.80
CA ARG A 227 1.19 12.91 5.73
C ARG A 227 1.77 13.14 7.12
N PHE A 228 0.93 13.44 8.11
CA PHE A 228 1.35 13.56 9.50
C PHE A 228 2.01 12.25 9.99
N LEU A 229 1.37 11.10 9.77
CA LEU A 229 1.95 9.80 10.11
C LEU A 229 3.27 9.56 9.36
N LEU A 230 3.31 9.80 8.06
CA LEU A 230 4.52 9.64 7.25
C LEU A 230 5.68 10.50 7.78
N ASN A 231 5.41 11.72 8.22
CA ASN A 231 6.44 12.58 8.84
C ASN A 231 6.97 12.00 10.16
N GLN A 232 6.11 11.32 10.93
CA GLN A 232 6.54 10.70 12.19
C GLN A 232 7.22 9.35 12.02
N VAL A 233 6.82 8.54 11.03
CA VAL A 233 7.29 7.15 10.89
C VAL A 233 7.91 6.83 9.53
N GLY A 234 8.25 7.84 8.73
CA GLY A 234 8.87 7.65 7.41
C GLY A 234 10.25 7.01 7.44
N GLY A 235 10.93 7.06 8.59
CA GLY A 235 12.28 6.53 8.76
C GLY A 235 13.36 7.39 8.13
N THR A 236 14.60 6.92 8.24
CA THR A 236 15.80 7.56 7.69
C THR A 236 16.58 6.54 6.86
N PRO A 237 16.79 6.73 5.55
CA PRO A 237 16.14 7.75 4.72
C PRO A 237 14.62 7.52 4.66
N ASN A 238 13.86 8.59 4.36
CA ASN A 238 12.41 8.50 4.29
C ASN A 238 11.99 7.52 3.17
N VAL A 239 11.22 6.49 3.53
CA VAL A 239 10.81 5.44 2.60
C VAL A 239 9.96 5.92 1.43
N TYR A 240 9.16 6.97 1.61
CA TYR A 240 8.37 7.54 0.54
C TYR A 240 9.28 8.23 -0.48
N VAL A 241 10.22 9.04 0.00
CA VAL A 241 11.23 9.71 -0.85
C VAL A 241 12.13 8.69 -1.55
N PHE A 242 12.56 7.64 -0.83
CA PHE A 242 13.33 6.55 -1.42
C PHE A 242 12.58 5.89 -2.59
N ALA A 243 11.27 5.66 -2.44
CA ALA A 243 10.44 5.11 -3.49
C ALA A 243 10.16 6.07 -4.66
N GLU A 244 10.40 7.38 -4.49
CA GLU A 244 10.41 8.34 -5.59
C GLU A 244 11.71 8.24 -6.43
N GLY A 245 12.86 7.93 -5.82
CA GLY A 245 14.13 7.87 -6.54
C GLY A 245 14.32 6.60 -7.38
N GLY A 246 13.55 5.55 -7.11
CA GLY A 246 13.68 4.26 -7.79
C GLY A 246 13.05 4.27 -9.18
N ASP A 247 13.86 4.11 -10.23
CA ASP A 247 13.36 3.78 -11.56
C ASP A 247 12.83 2.33 -11.55
N MET A 248 11.54 2.22 -11.23
CA MET A 248 10.85 0.95 -11.00
C MET A 248 10.30 0.33 -12.28
N CYS A 249 10.39 1.07 -13.40
CA CYS A 249 9.84 0.70 -14.70
C CYS A 249 10.46 -0.58 -15.28
N ASP A 250 11.68 -0.95 -14.89
CA ASP A 250 12.42 -2.10 -15.42
C ASP A 250 12.42 -3.34 -14.51
N ARG A 251 11.96 -3.22 -13.26
CA ARG A 251 12.07 -4.30 -12.26
C ARG A 251 10.81 -5.14 -12.11
N ALA A 252 9.63 -4.61 -12.44
CA ALA A 252 8.39 -5.39 -12.48
C ALA A 252 8.39 -6.44 -13.62
N SER A 253 9.05 -6.14 -14.74
CA SER A 253 9.14 -7.03 -15.91
C SER A 253 10.01 -8.28 -15.68
N ARG A 254 10.82 -8.33 -14.61
CA ARG A 254 11.69 -9.50 -14.31
C ARG A 254 11.00 -10.62 -13.53
N ASN A 255 9.73 -10.45 -13.15
CA ASN A 255 8.98 -11.46 -12.41
C ASN A 255 8.19 -12.44 -13.30
N GLU A 256 8.32 -12.34 -14.62
CA GLU A 256 7.96 -13.43 -15.54
C GLU A 256 8.98 -14.56 -15.38
N GLY A 257 8.70 -15.57 -14.55
CA GLY A 257 9.57 -16.74 -14.45
C GLY A 257 9.53 -17.54 -13.17
N ARG A 258 8.57 -17.29 -12.26
CA ARG A 258 8.33 -18.22 -11.16
C ARG A 258 6.86 -18.62 -11.14
N GLU A 259 6.56 -19.64 -11.94
CA GLU A 259 5.37 -20.48 -11.74
C GLU A 259 5.30 -20.82 -10.26
N GLN A 260 4.28 -20.30 -9.58
CA GLN A 260 3.81 -20.90 -8.35
C GLN A 260 2.92 -22.04 -8.81
N ASP A 261 3.47 -23.25 -8.74
CA ASP A 261 2.76 -24.48 -9.01
C ASP A 261 1.42 -24.47 -8.27
N SER A 262 0.36 -24.51 -9.08
CA SER A 262 -1.00 -24.69 -8.65
C SER A 262 -1.26 -26.19 -8.55
N GLU A 263 -1.13 -26.73 -7.35
CA GLU A 263 -1.62 -28.04 -6.97
C GLU A 263 -2.29 -27.85 -5.59
N THR A 264 -3.53 -28.24 -5.30
CA THR A 264 -4.25 -29.42 -5.74
C THR A 264 -5.76 -29.17 -5.80
N GLU A 265 -6.34 -29.49 -6.95
CA GLU A 265 -7.73 -29.91 -7.10
C GLU A 265 -7.86 -31.28 -6.41
N THR A 266 -8.72 -31.41 -5.39
CA THR A 266 -9.06 -32.73 -4.84
C THR A 266 -10.55 -32.97 -5.06
N ASP A 267 -10.76 -33.86 -6.03
CA ASP A 267 -11.97 -34.57 -6.38
C ASP A 267 -12.66 -35.15 -5.13
N MET A 268 -13.95 -34.89 -4.95
CA MET A 268 -14.77 -35.45 -3.87
C MET A 268 -15.47 -36.71 -4.40
N PRO A 269 -15.36 -37.87 -3.72
CA PRO A 269 -16.04 -39.07 -4.18
C PRO A 269 -17.55 -38.98 -3.93
N ALA A 270 -18.32 -39.38 -4.93
CA ALA A 270 -19.76 -39.62 -4.81
C ALA A 270 -20.03 -40.69 -3.73
N ALA A 271 -20.78 -40.32 -2.69
CA ALA A 271 -21.31 -41.26 -1.72
C ALA A 271 -22.56 -41.95 -2.29
N LYS A 272 -22.55 -43.29 -2.25
CA LYS A 272 -23.72 -44.16 -2.40
C LYS A 272 -24.66 -44.04 -1.21
#